data_AF-A0A7G6YJR0-F1
#
_entry.id   AF-A0A7G6YJR0-F1
#
_cell.length_a   1.000
_cell.length_b   1.000
_cell.length_c   1.000
_cell.angle_alpha   90.00
_cell.angle_beta   90.00
_cell.angle_gamma   90.00
#
_symmetry.space_group_name_H-M   'P 1'
#
loop_
_entity.id
_entity.type
_entity.pdbx_description
1 polymer ?
#
loop_
_entity_poly.entity_id
_entity_poly.type
_entity_poly.pdbx_seq_one_letter_code
_entity_poly.pdbx_strand_id
1 'polypeptide(L)'
;MKTLLSYALLSLSLLLSSCDRPEMAVPPAQLLSKEQMRGILIDLHILEARIESGRLSTDSARALYNEQQRLVLQQHQVTDSVFQQSYRYYAIHDKDLDGIYGEIIDSLAAREKKLEEASQNNQTK
;
A
#
# COMPACT_ATOMS: atom_id res chain seq x y z
N MET A 1 -4.41 47.41 -24.91
CA MET A 1 -4.60 46.80 -23.58
C MET A 1 -5.62 45.66 -23.61
N LYS A 2 -6.85 45.86 -24.13
CA LYS A 2 -7.88 44.80 -24.23
C LYS A 2 -7.46 43.58 -25.06
N THR A 3 -6.75 43.81 -26.17
CA THR A 3 -6.24 42.73 -27.05
C THR A 3 -5.15 41.90 -26.38
N LEU A 4 -4.25 42.53 -25.62
CA LEU A 4 -3.22 41.84 -24.83
C LEU A 4 -3.83 41.01 -23.68
N LEU A 5 -4.90 41.52 -23.06
CA LEU A 5 -5.64 40.79 -22.02
C LEU A 5 -6.35 39.55 -22.58
N SER A 6 -6.92 39.63 -23.80
CA SER A 6 -7.51 38.46 -24.48
C SER A 6 -6.47 37.41 -24.87
N TYR A 7 -5.27 37.79 -25.33
CA TYR A 7 -4.21 36.82 -25.62
C TYR A 7 -3.69 36.14 -24.34
N ALA A 8 -3.57 36.88 -23.23
CA ALA A 8 -3.20 36.31 -21.93
C ALA A 8 -4.26 35.31 -21.40
N LEU A 9 -5.55 35.59 -21.61
CA LEU A 9 -6.64 34.68 -21.23
C LEU A 9 -6.67 33.40 -22.10
N LEU A 10 -6.34 33.54 -23.39
CA LEU A 10 -6.25 32.43 -24.33
C LEU A 10 -5.04 31.52 -24.03
N SER A 11 -3.89 32.10 -23.65
CA SER A 11 -2.71 31.32 -23.22
C SER A 11 -2.94 30.61 -21.89
N LEU A 12 -3.69 31.22 -20.96
CA LEU A 12 -4.03 30.62 -19.67
C LEU A 12 -5.00 29.43 -19.80
N SER A 13 -5.91 29.46 -20.78
CA SER A 13 -6.80 28.32 -21.07
C SER A 13 -6.07 27.12 -21.67
N LEU A 14 -4.97 27.34 -22.41
CA LEU A 14 -4.17 26.26 -22.99
C LEU A 14 -3.37 25.47 -21.94
N LEU A 15 -3.05 26.09 -20.81
CA LEU A 15 -2.31 25.46 -19.70
C LEU A 15 -3.21 24.56 -18.82
N LEU A 16 -4.53 24.66 -18.93
CA LEU A 16 -5.49 23.85 -18.15
C LEU A 16 -5.83 22.50 -18.82
N SER A 17 -5.25 22.20 -19.99
CA SER A 17 -5.51 20.95 -20.73
C SER A 17 -4.59 19.79 -20.32
N SER A 18 -3.97 19.82 -19.14
CA SER A 18 -3.31 18.65 -18.57
C SER A 18 -4.37 17.65 -18.09
N CYS A 19 -5.06 17.02 -19.05
CA CYS A 19 -5.85 15.83 -18.80
C CYS A 19 -4.91 14.77 -18.24
N ASP A 20 -5.10 14.50 -16.95
CA ASP A 20 -4.65 13.30 -16.26
C ASP A 20 -5.22 12.11 -17.03
N ARG A 21 -4.46 11.59 -17.99
CA ARG A 21 -4.87 10.36 -18.67
C ARG A 21 -4.72 9.29 -17.60
N PRO A 22 -5.79 8.55 -17.25
CA PRO A 22 -5.66 7.46 -16.29
C PRO A 22 -4.54 6.56 -16.80
N GLU A 23 -3.47 6.45 -16.02
CA GLU A 23 -2.30 5.66 -16.36
C GLU A 23 -2.83 4.24 -16.58
N MET A 24 -2.90 3.82 -17.85
CA MET A 24 -3.19 2.43 -18.16
C MET A 24 -1.95 1.65 -17.72
N ALA A 25 -1.90 1.22 -16.46
CA ALA A 25 -0.77 0.43 -16.00
C ALA A 25 -0.72 -0.86 -16.80
N VAL A 26 0.28 -0.94 -17.67
CA VAL A 26 0.72 -2.19 -18.26
C VAL A 26 1.22 -3.07 -17.12
N PRO A 27 0.82 -4.37 -17.07
CA PRO A 27 1.36 -5.29 -16.08
C PRO A 27 2.90 -5.28 -16.08
N PRO A 28 3.56 -5.11 -14.93
CA PRO A 28 5.01 -5.19 -14.87
C PRO A 28 5.48 -6.59 -15.26
N ALA A 29 6.71 -6.71 -15.78
CA ALA A 29 7.27 -7.97 -16.23
C ALA A 29 7.30 -9.05 -15.12
N GLN A 30 7.43 -8.61 -13.86
CA GLN A 30 7.32 -9.45 -12.67
C GLN A 30 6.17 -8.94 -11.81
N LEU A 31 4.94 -9.27 -12.21
CA LEU A 31 3.75 -8.97 -11.43
C LEU A 31 3.57 -10.02 -10.32
N LEU A 32 3.54 -9.58 -9.07
CA LEU A 32 3.19 -10.44 -7.94
C LEU A 32 1.76 -10.97 -8.08
N SER A 33 1.55 -12.23 -7.74
CA SER A 33 0.18 -12.77 -7.64
C SER A 33 -0.60 -12.02 -6.55
N LYS A 34 -1.93 -11.97 -6.65
CA LYS A 34 -2.79 -11.37 -5.62
C LYS A 34 -2.54 -11.99 -4.24
N GLU A 35 -2.36 -13.31 -4.20
CA GLU A 35 -2.07 -14.05 -2.97
C GLU A 35 -0.74 -13.63 -2.34
N GLN A 36 0.32 -13.50 -3.14
CA GLN A 36 1.63 -13.07 -2.66
C GLN A 36 1.61 -11.61 -2.21
N MET A 37 0.92 -10.73 -2.96
CA MET A 37 0.71 -9.33 -2.58
C MET A 37 -0.04 -9.22 -1.24
N ARG A 38 -1.15 -9.94 -1.10
CA ARG A 38 -1.93 -10.02 0.15
C ARG A 38 -1.07 -10.49 1.32
N GLY A 39 -0.28 -11.55 1.14
CA GLY A 39 0.62 -12.07 2.17
C GLY A 39 1.63 -11.02 2.65
N ILE A 40 2.29 -10.34 1.70
CA ILE A 40 3.24 -9.25 2.01
C ILE A 40 2.53 -8.12 2.77
N LEU A 41 1.38 -7.64 2.28
CA LEU A 41 0.68 -6.52 2.90
C LEU A 41 0.18 -6.85 4.32
N ILE A 42 -0.29 -8.08 4.57
CA ILE A 42 -0.64 -8.53 5.93
C ILE A 42 0.57 -8.41 6.86
N ASP A 43 1.73 -8.91 6.44
CA ASP A 43 2.94 -8.91 7.27
C ASP A 43 3.46 -7.48 7.50
N LEU A 44 3.34 -6.59 6.51
CA LEU A 44 3.68 -5.18 6.64
C LEU A 44 2.75 -4.44 7.60
N HIS A 45 1.43 -4.69 7.58
CA HIS A 45 0.51 -4.08 8.55
C HIS A 45 0.75 -4.59 9.97
N ILE A 46 1.08 -5.87 10.15
CA ILE A 46 1.47 -6.42 11.45
C ILE A 46 2.77 -5.78 11.94
N LEU A 47 3.74 -5.58 11.04
CA LEU A 47 5.00 -4.90 11.35
C LEU A 47 4.75 -3.45 11.80
N GLU A 48 3.93 -2.71 11.06
CA GLU A 48 3.55 -1.33 11.38
C GLU A 48 2.90 -1.25 12.77
N ALA A 49 1.87 -2.06 13.02
CA ALA A 49 1.19 -2.11 14.32
C ALA A 49 2.16 -2.44 15.48
N ARG A 50 3.10 -3.36 15.26
CA ARG A 50 4.14 -3.68 16.26
C ARG A 50 5.02 -2.47 16.55
N ILE A 51 5.49 -1.78 15.52
CA ILE A 51 6.37 -0.61 15.69
C ILE A 51 5.64 0.52 16.39
N GLU A 52 4.39 0.80 16.01
CA GLU A 52 3.55 1.82 16.64
C GLU A 52 3.30 1.53 18.13
N SER A 53 3.09 0.25 18.49
CA SER A 53 2.92 -0.17 19.89
C SER A 53 4.17 0.06 20.75
N GLY A 54 5.35 0.16 20.12
CA GLY A 54 6.64 0.32 20.79
C GLY A 54 6.95 1.72 21.34
N ARG A 55 6.09 2.73 21.06
CA ARG A 55 6.22 4.12 21.56
C ARG A 55 7.59 4.78 21.26
N LEU A 56 8.17 4.45 20.11
CA LEU A 56 9.40 5.08 19.63
C LEU A 56 9.13 6.51 19.16
N SER A 57 10.19 7.34 19.08
CA SER A 57 10.09 8.61 18.34
C SER A 57 9.80 8.35 16.87
N THR A 58 9.19 9.32 16.18
CA THR A 58 8.84 9.19 14.75
C THR A 58 10.03 8.78 13.88
N ASP A 59 11.20 9.37 14.11
CA ASP A 59 12.40 9.07 13.33
C ASP A 59 12.91 7.65 13.61
N SER A 60 12.92 7.23 14.88
CA SER A 60 13.32 5.87 15.26
C SER A 60 12.35 4.81 14.77
N ALA A 61 11.03 5.07 14.85
CA ALA A 61 9.99 4.20 14.31
C ALA A 61 10.15 4.03 12.80
N ARG A 62 10.36 5.12 12.06
CA ARG A 62 10.58 5.10 10.61
C ARG A 62 11.85 4.34 10.23
N ALA A 63 12.95 4.57 10.95
CA ALA A 63 14.20 3.86 10.70
C ALA A 63 14.04 2.34 10.91
N LEU A 64 13.39 1.95 11.99
CA LEU A 64 13.10 0.54 12.29
C LEU A 64 12.17 -0.08 11.24
N TYR A 65 11.11 0.63 10.85
CA TYR A 65 10.17 0.15 9.83
C TYR A 65 10.88 -0.11 8.50
N ASN A 66 11.72 0.83 8.04
CA ASN A 66 12.44 0.68 6.78
C ASN A 66 13.41 -0.51 6.78
N GLU A 67 14.05 -0.78 7.91
CA GLU A 67 14.95 -1.94 8.05
C GLU A 67 14.15 -3.24 8.02
N GLN A 68 13.09 -3.33 8.83
CA GLN A 68 12.27 -4.54 8.95
C GLN A 68 11.43 -4.82 7.70
N GLN A 69 10.93 -3.79 7.01
CA GLN A 69 10.22 -3.95 5.73
C GLN A 69 11.09 -4.71 4.72
N ARG A 70 12.39 -4.42 4.66
CA ARG A 70 13.31 -5.14 3.76
C ARG A 70 13.39 -6.62 4.13
N LEU A 71 13.40 -6.96 5.42
CA LEU A 71 13.41 -8.34 5.88
C LEU A 71 12.09 -9.05 5.52
N VAL A 72 10.94 -8.39 5.66
CA VAL A 72 9.64 -8.93 5.22
C VAL A 72 9.68 -9.25 3.73
N LEU A 73 10.10 -8.30 2.89
CA LEU A 73 10.20 -8.52 1.45
C LEU A 73 11.15 -9.67 1.09
N GLN A 74 12.28 -9.79 1.80
CA GLN A 74 13.22 -10.90 1.64
C GLN A 74 12.60 -12.26 2.01
N GLN A 75 11.82 -12.34 3.09
CA GLN A 75 11.11 -13.56 3.48
C GLN A 75 10.13 -14.03 2.41
N HIS A 76 9.49 -13.08 1.72
CA HIS A 76 8.62 -13.34 0.57
C HIS A 76 9.37 -13.55 -0.75
N GLN A 77 10.72 -13.49 -0.74
CA GLN A 77 11.58 -13.61 -1.92
C GLN A 77 11.28 -12.54 -2.99
N VAL A 78 10.94 -11.33 -2.54
CA VAL A 78 10.55 -10.20 -3.39
C VAL A 78 11.55 -9.06 -3.23
N THR A 79 11.88 -8.40 -4.34
CA THR A 79 12.66 -7.15 -4.30
C THR A 79 11.73 -5.95 -4.12
N ASP A 80 12.24 -4.87 -3.52
CA ASP A 80 11.47 -3.63 -3.34
C ASP A 80 10.86 -3.11 -4.65
N SER A 81 11.63 -3.13 -5.74
CA SER A 81 11.16 -2.70 -7.06
C SER A 81 9.98 -3.53 -7.58
N VAL A 82 10.03 -4.86 -7.42
CA VAL A 82 8.94 -5.77 -7.84
C VAL A 82 7.68 -5.50 -7.02
N PHE A 83 7.82 -5.34 -5.70
CA PHE A 83 6.72 -4.99 -4.81
C PHE A 83 6.08 -3.66 -5.21
N GLN A 84 6.86 -2.59 -5.32
CA GLN A 84 6.36 -1.24 -5.66
C GLN A 84 5.67 -1.19 -7.02
N GLN A 85 6.22 -1.85 -8.03
CA GLN A 85 5.61 -1.93 -9.35
C GLN A 85 4.29 -2.70 -9.34
N SER A 86 4.24 -3.82 -8.62
CA SER A 86 3.02 -4.63 -8.48
C SER A 86 1.96 -3.91 -7.67
N TYR A 87 2.34 -3.22 -6.60
CA TYR A 87 1.44 -2.41 -5.78
C TYR A 87 0.82 -1.29 -6.62
N ARG A 88 1.65 -0.53 -7.35
CA ARG A 88 1.17 0.51 -8.27
C ARG A 88 0.22 -0.07 -9.32
N TYR A 89 0.53 -1.23 -9.89
CA TYR A 89 -0.35 -1.89 -10.84
C TYR A 89 -1.72 -2.18 -10.23
N TYR A 90 -1.78 -2.72 -9.01
CA TYR A 90 -3.05 -3.01 -8.35
C TYR A 90 -3.78 -1.75 -7.86
N ALA A 91 -3.08 -0.64 -7.59
CA ALA A 91 -3.65 0.59 -7.04
C ALA A 91 -4.44 1.45 -8.04
N ILE A 92 -4.41 1.12 -9.33
CA ILE A 92 -5.13 1.89 -10.36
C ILE A 92 -6.61 1.51 -10.39
N HIS A 93 -7.47 2.44 -10.81
CA HIS A 93 -8.92 2.19 -10.94
C HIS A 93 -9.21 0.92 -11.76
N ASP A 94 -10.23 0.17 -11.34
CA ASP A 94 -10.62 -1.16 -11.87
C ASP A 94 -9.55 -2.27 -11.73
N LYS A 95 -8.52 -2.04 -10.91
CA LYS A 95 -7.56 -3.07 -10.53
C LYS A 95 -7.89 -3.61 -9.15
N ASP A 96 -7.25 -4.72 -8.82
CA ASP A 96 -7.70 -5.57 -7.72
C ASP A 96 -7.28 -5.13 -6.31
N LEU A 97 -6.71 -3.92 -6.11
CA LEU A 97 -6.22 -3.54 -4.77
C LEU A 97 -7.34 -3.47 -3.73
N ASP A 98 -8.51 -2.95 -4.08
CA ASP A 98 -9.65 -2.90 -3.15
C ASP A 98 -10.10 -4.31 -2.72
N GLY A 99 -10.15 -5.25 -3.67
CA GLY A 99 -10.45 -6.66 -3.39
C GLY A 99 -9.38 -7.32 -2.53
N ILE A 100 -8.10 -7.04 -2.82
CA ILE A 100 -6.97 -7.51 -2.00
C ILE A 100 -7.11 -6.99 -0.57
N TYR A 101 -7.43 -5.71 -0.37
CA TYR A 101 -7.64 -5.15 0.98
C TYR A 101 -8.84 -5.76 1.71
N GLY A 102 -9.93 -6.06 1.01
CA GLY A 102 -11.05 -6.80 1.59
C GLY A 102 -10.59 -8.13 2.22
N GLU A 103 -9.82 -8.91 1.48
CA GLU A 103 -9.27 -10.17 1.98
C GLU A 103 -8.24 -10.00 3.11
N ILE A 104 -7.47 -8.91 3.10
CA ILE A 104 -6.52 -8.56 4.18
C ILE A 104 -7.29 -8.32 5.48
N ILE A 105 -8.35 -7.51 5.43
CA ILE A 105 -9.19 -7.18 6.60
C ILE A 105 -9.81 -8.47 7.16
N ASP A 106 -10.39 -9.31 6.31
CA ASP A 106 -10.98 -10.59 6.73
C ASP A 106 -9.93 -11.50 7.39
N SER A 107 -8.73 -11.59 6.81
CA SER A 107 -7.63 -12.39 7.36
C SER A 107 -7.17 -11.87 8.73
N LEU A 108 -7.03 -10.55 8.89
CA LEU A 108 -6.62 -9.95 10.16
C LEU A 108 -7.68 -10.16 11.24
N ALA A 109 -8.96 -9.94 10.92
CA ALA A 109 -10.07 -10.17 11.85
C ALA A 109 -10.17 -11.65 12.29
N ALA A 110 -9.96 -12.59 11.35
CA ALA A 110 -9.93 -14.01 11.67
C ALA A 110 -8.75 -14.39 12.58
N ARG A 111 -7.58 -13.74 12.43
CA ARG A 111 -6.42 -13.93 13.33
C ARG A 111 -6.68 -13.36 14.71
N GLU A 112 -7.25 -12.17 14.80
CA GLU A 112 -7.61 -11.52 16.07
C GLU A 112 -8.58 -12.39 16.89
N LYS A 113 -9.68 -12.83 16.28
CA LYS A 113 -10.65 -13.72 16.92
C LYS A 113 -9.99 -14.99 17.49
N LYS A 114 -9.09 -15.62 16.74
CA LYS A 114 -8.35 -16.81 17.21
C LYS A 114 -7.46 -16.51 18.42
N LEU A 115 -6.83 -15.34 18.47
CA LEU A 115 -6.02 -14.91 19.61
C LEU A 115 -6.89 -14.67 20.85
N GLU A 116 -8.05 -14.05 20.69
CA GLU A 116 -9.03 -13.85 21.77
C GLU A 116 -9.51 -15.18 22.36
N GLU A 117 -9.95 -16.11 21.51
CA GLU A 117 -10.39 -17.46 21.93
C GLU A 117 -9.27 -18.21 22.66
N ALA A 118 -8.03 -18.15 22.14
CA ALA A 118 -6.87 -18.76 22.79
C ALA A 118 -6.56 -18.13 24.15
N SER A 119 -6.74 -16.81 24.29
CA SER A 119 -6.52 -16.11 25.56
C SER A 119 -7.56 -16.50 26.63
N GLN A 120 -8.83 -16.70 26.24
CA GLN A 120 -9.92 -17.12 27.13
C GLN A 120 -9.76 -18.58 27.58
N ASN A 121 -9.36 -19.47 26.67
CA ASN A 121 -9.14 -20.88 26.99
C ASN A 121 -7.99 -21.09 28.00
N ASN A 122 -6.97 -20.22 27.98
CA ASN A 122 -5.86 -20.26 28.94
C ASN A 122 -6.19 -19.68 30.33
N GLN A 123 -7.28 -18.91 30.47
CA GLN A 123 -7.73 -18.38 31.77
C GLN A 123 -8.73 -19.31 32.49
N THR A 124 -9.29 -20.29 31.78
CA THR A 124 -10.31 -21.21 32.31
C THR A 124 -9.70 -22.56 32.75
N LYS A 125 -8.38 -22.68 32.73
CA LYS A 125 -7.61 -23.87 33.11
C LYS A 125 -6.63 -23.52 34.22
#